data_AF-A0A973WND9-F1
#
_entry.id   AF-A0A973WND9-F1
#
_cell.length_a   1.000
_cell.length_b   1.000
_cell.length_c   1.000
_cell.angle_alpha   90.00
_cell.angle_beta   90.00
_cell.angle_gamma   90.00
#
_symmetry.space_group_name_H-M   'P 1'
#
loop_
_entity.id
_entity.type
_entity.pdbx_description
1 polymer ?
#
loop_
_entity_poly.entity_id
_entity_poly.type
_entity_poly.pdbx_seq_one_letter_code
_entity_poly.pdbx_strand_id
1 'polypeptide(L)'
;MTHRFRLVVAALALLLGSGGAALAQSLPDYMAPISGKTTSTPADIATKDVLALNTGMFELYGDAARIFQKNILDKHPVILGLFSGAGGRLILYRPGKPPTEAPQVPVVYQLLKSVGHSTMALAEVVGPYVNNPDDKAWRGSMQAYRSRMQSALDGLDATPMQADWRDNNRAILKNNIAFMDECLTAGAIPFATLEAFGKKQAPLLARNVAWAAQTQVAHWMTVMADWKTQLGADWDKTYGASNTIYVARQNNVIFSVLAQFFGPDAINSRLMLIETISFTTTPSDMLESLTRIIADRSVGALFFGSYHLMDYELMGGDAREAIIAETKKRGITTFLPPLVPFGSKQWPTLITPGPGPATIADLK
;
A
#
# COMPACT_ATOMS: atom_id res chain seq x y z
N MET A 1 55.38 73.85 -13.37
CA MET A 1 54.07 74.02 -14.04
C MET A 1 54.23 73.64 -15.49
N THR A 2 53.99 72.37 -15.80
CA THR A 2 54.10 71.78 -17.13
C THR A 2 52.70 71.42 -17.60
N HIS A 3 52.33 71.90 -18.79
CA HIS A 3 51.65 71.17 -19.87
C HIS A 3 50.86 72.14 -20.76
N ARG A 4 51.34 72.27 -22.00
CA ARG A 4 50.63 72.84 -23.15
C ARG A 4 50.11 71.69 -24.03
N PHE A 5 48.83 71.79 -24.40
CA PHE A 5 48.19 71.46 -25.69
C PHE A 5 48.78 70.36 -26.60
N ARG A 6 47.93 69.42 -27.06
CA ARG A 6 47.18 69.47 -28.35
C ARG A 6 46.40 68.15 -28.60
N LEU A 7 45.21 68.27 -29.20
CA LEU A 7 44.44 67.18 -29.82
C LEU A 7 45.14 66.60 -31.07
N VAL A 8 44.81 65.36 -31.46
CA VAL A 8 44.30 64.95 -32.81
C VAL A 8 44.23 63.41 -32.98
N VAL A 9 43.02 62.92 -33.36
CA VAL A 9 42.58 61.86 -34.32
C VAL A 9 43.18 60.42 -34.32
N ALA A 10 42.25 59.46 -34.15
CA ALA A 10 42.00 58.11 -34.73
C ALA A 10 43.13 57.17 -35.24
N ALA A 11 43.00 55.87 -34.90
CA ALA A 11 43.13 54.74 -35.84
C ALA A 11 42.60 53.41 -35.25
N LEU A 12 41.76 52.70 -36.00
CA LEU A 12 41.47 51.27 -35.82
C LEU A 12 42.73 50.44 -36.09
N ALA A 13 42.97 49.40 -35.28
CA ALA A 13 43.83 48.28 -35.67
C ALA A 13 43.10 46.96 -35.40
N LEU A 14 42.76 46.28 -36.49
CA LEU A 14 42.41 44.86 -36.52
C LEU A 14 43.62 44.03 -36.05
N LEU A 15 43.43 43.21 -35.02
CA LEU A 15 44.34 42.10 -34.71
C LEU A 15 43.66 40.79 -35.10
N LEU A 16 43.96 40.36 -36.33
CA LEU A 16 43.87 38.96 -36.76
C LEU A 16 44.95 38.17 -36.01
N GLY A 17 44.59 37.54 -34.91
CA GLY A 17 45.42 36.57 -34.19
C GLY A 17 44.91 35.16 -34.45
N SER A 18 45.64 34.41 -35.28
CA SER A 18 45.49 32.99 -35.54
C SER A 18 45.56 32.16 -34.25
N GLY A 19 44.41 31.64 -33.80
CA GLY A 19 44.34 30.64 -32.73
C GLY A 19 44.95 29.32 -33.20
N GLY A 20 46.20 29.07 -32.86
CA GLY A 20 46.83 27.76 -33.03
C GLY A 20 46.12 26.71 -32.18
N ALA A 21 45.76 25.59 -32.79
CA ALA A 21 45.26 24.42 -32.08
C ALA A 21 46.31 23.96 -31.05
N ALA A 22 45.92 23.86 -29.79
CA ALA A 22 46.77 23.30 -28.75
C ALA A 22 47.09 21.83 -29.11
N LEU A 23 48.37 21.51 -29.25
CA LEU A 23 48.84 20.13 -29.43
C LEU A 23 48.58 19.36 -28.12
N ALA A 24 47.80 18.29 -28.20
CA ALA A 24 47.57 17.40 -27.08
C ALA A 24 48.91 16.79 -26.62
N GLN A 25 49.20 16.87 -25.32
CA GLN A 25 50.38 16.27 -24.71
C GLN A 25 50.36 14.74 -24.93
N SER A 26 51.49 14.17 -25.35
CA SER A 26 51.64 12.72 -25.51
C SER A 26 51.47 12.02 -24.16
N LEU A 27 50.64 10.98 -24.11
CA LEU A 27 50.38 10.21 -22.90
C LEU A 27 51.67 9.49 -22.43
N PRO A 28 52.03 9.52 -21.13
CA PRO A 28 53.16 8.73 -20.60
C PRO A 28 52.95 7.22 -20.77
N ASP A 29 54.03 6.47 -20.96
CA ASP A 29 54.00 5.01 -21.23
C ASP A 29 53.22 4.19 -20.19
N TYR A 30 53.26 4.60 -18.92
CA TYR A 30 52.52 3.90 -17.85
C TYR A 30 51.00 4.01 -17.98
N MET A 31 50.50 4.98 -18.75
CA MET A 31 49.07 5.13 -19.05
C MET A 31 48.63 4.27 -20.25
N ALA A 32 49.55 3.82 -21.10
CA ALA A 32 49.22 3.09 -22.33
C ALA A 32 48.38 1.81 -22.11
N PRO A 33 48.60 0.97 -21.06
CA PRO A 33 47.80 -0.23 -20.84
C PRO A 33 46.36 0.02 -20.36
N ILE A 34 46.07 1.22 -19.84
CA ILE A 34 44.77 1.59 -19.24
C ILE A 34 44.05 2.70 -20.00
N SER A 35 44.69 3.26 -21.03
CA SER A 35 44.13 4.29 -21.89
C SER A 35 43.73 3.70 -23.23
N GLY A 36 42.57 4.09 -23.71
CA GLY A 36 42.02 3.65 -24.99
C GLY A 36 40.81 4.49 -25.33
N LYS A 37 40.50 4.62 -26.62
CA LYS A 37 39.26 5.25 -27.04
C LYS A 37 38.10 4.38 -26.56
N THR A 38 37.24 4.93 -25.72
CA THR A 38 35.95 4.30 -25.39
C THR A 38 35.14 4.14 -26.67
N THR A 39 34.52 2.98 -26.86
CA THR A 39 33.82 2.60 -28.11
C THR A 39 32.46 3.26 -28.32
N SER A 40 32.08 4.25 -27.50
CA SER A 40 30.79 4.93 -27.64
C SER A 40 30.76 5.84 -28.85
N THR A 41 29.77 5.64 -29.72
CA THR A 41 29.49 6.56 -30.83
C THR A 41 28.81 7.84 -30.32
N PRO A 42 28.80 8.95 -31.09
CA PRO A 42 28.02 10.13 -30.73
C PRO A 42 26.54 9.84 -30.48
N ALA A 43 25.95 8.86 -31.20
CA ALA A 43 24.57 8.43 -31.00
C ALA A 43 24.36 7.71 -29.66
N ASP A 44 25.33 6.90 -29.22
CA ASP A 44 25.28 6.22 -27.92
C ASP A 44 25.33 7.22 -26.77
N ILE A 45 26.18 8.25 -26.90
CA ILE A 45 26.30 9.33 -25.91
C ILE A 45 24.99 10.11 -25.84
N ALA A 46 24.44 10.56 -26.97
CA ALA A 46 23.17 11.28 -27.01
C ALA A 46 22.02 10.46 -26.42
N THR A 47 21.97 9.16 -26.70
CA THR A 47 20.98 8.25 -26.12
C THR A 47 21.12 8.18 -24.59
N LYS A 48 22.34 8.02 -24.09
CA LYS A 48 22.63 7.99 -22.65
C LYS A 48 22.21 9.29 -21.97
N ASP A 49 22.50 10.44 -22.59
CA ASP A 49 22.17 11.75 -22.02
C ASP A 49 20.66 11.95 -21.89
N VAL A 50 19.87 11.53 -22.90
CA VAL A 50 18.40 11.61 -22.83
C VAL A 50 17.86 10.66 -21.76
N LEU A 51 18.36 9.42 -21.67
CA LEU A 51 17.95 8.47 -20.64
C LEU A 51 18.29 8.95 -19.22
N ALA A 52 19.41 9.67 -19.08
CA ALA A 52 19.83 10.24 -17.79
C ALA A 52 18.84 11.29 -17.25
N LEU A 53 18.07 11.97 -18.11
CA LEU A 53 17.02 12.91 -17.67
C LEU A 53 15.95 12.21 -16.81
N ASN A 54 15.55 10.99 -17.18
CA ASN A 54 14.58 10.22 -16.42
C ASN A 54 15.15 9.80 -15.05
N THR A 55 16.41 9.36 -15.03
CA THR A 55 17.10 9.04 -13.78
C THR A 55 17.20 10.27 -12.86
N GLY A 56 17.65 11.40 -13.39
CA GLY A 56 17.79 12.64 -12.63
C GLY A 56 16.45 13.19 -12.12
N MET A 57 15.36 12.98 -12.85
CA MET A 57 14.02 13.36 -12.40
C MET A 57 13.63 12.70 -11.07
N PHE A 58 13.95 11.41 -10.86
CA PHE A 58 13.62 10.73 -9.61
C PHE A 58 14.32 11.33 -8.39
N GLU A 59 15.57 11.78 -8.55
CA GLU A 59 16.31 12.48 -7.49
C GLU A 59 15.61 13.78 -7.11
N LEU A 60 15.21 14.58 -8.11
CA LEU A 60 14.47 15.84 -7.90
C LEU A 60 13.14 15.61 -7.18
N TYR A 61 12.41 14.56 -7.55
CA TYR A 61 11.15 14.19 -6.87
C TYR A 61 11.41 13.77 -5.42
N GLY A 62 12.45 12.98 -5.16
CA GLY A 62 12.83 12.57 -3.80
C GLY A 62 13.17 13.76 -2.91
N ASP A 63 13.91 14.74 -3.43
CA ASP A 63 14.23 15.96 -2.69
C ASP A 63 13.01 16.84 -2.43
N ALA A 64 12.14 17.01 -3.42
CA ALA A 64 10.92 17.79 -3.27
C ALA A 64 9.92 17.14 -2.29
N ALA A 65 9.84 15.80 -2.24
CA ALA A 65 8.89 15.06 -1.42
C ALA A 65 8.98 15.44 0.07
N ARG A 66 10.20 15.60 0.61
CA ARG A 66 10.41 16.00 2.02
C ARG A 66 9.81 17.37 2.32
N ILE A 67 9.96 18.31 1.39
CA ILE A 67 9.43 19.67 1.50
C ILE A 67 7.90 19.66 1.39
N PHE A 68 7.36 18.91 0.43
CA PHE A 68 5.90 18.77 0.27
C PHE A 68 5.25 18.14 1.48
N GLN A 69 5.81 17.05 2.00
CA GLN A 69 5.31 16.40 3.21
C GLN A 69 5.28 17.37 4.39
N LYS A 70 6.38 18.10 4.63
CA LYS A 70 6.43 19.13 5.68
C LYS A 70 5.34 20.19 5.48
N ASN A 71 5.23 20.74 4.27
CA ASN A 71 4.27 21.78 3.94
C ASN A 71 2.81 21.33 4.12
N ILE A 72 2.49 20.08 3.79
CA ILE A 72 1.16 19.49 3.96
C ILE A 72 0.87 19.34 5.46
N LEU A 73 1.78 18.75 6.24
CA LEU A 73 1.61 18.55 7.67
C LEU A 73 1.54 19.86 8.46
N ASP A 74 2.21 20.92 7.99
CA ASP A 74 2.16 22.26 8.60
C ASP A 74 0.84 23.00 8.31
N LYS A 75 0.03 22.56 7.34
CA LYS A 75 -1.19 23.27 6.88
C LYS A 75 -2.48 22.48 7.04
N HIS A 76 -2.40 21.14 6.99
CA HIS A 76 -3.54 20.24 6.98
C HIS A 76 -3.40 19.18 8.07
N PRO A 77 -4.48 18.87 8.80
CA PRO A 77 -4.51 17.64 9.57
C PRO A 77 -4.46 16.43 8.63
N VAL A 78 -3.81 15.36 9.09
CA VAL A 78 -3.70 14.10 8.36
C VAL A 78 -4.05 12.95 9.30
N ILE A 79 -4.92 12.04 8.85
CA ILE A 79 -5.26 10.79 9.53
C ILE A 79 -4.70 9.62 8.73
N LEU A 80 -3.84 8.81 9.35
CA LEU A 80 -3.36 7.57 8.75
C LEU A 80 -3.99 6.38 9.47
N GLY A 81 -4.67 5.51 8.72
CA GLY A 81 -5.17 4.21 9.15
C GLY A 81 -4.26 3.09 8.66
N LEU A 82 -3.37 2.59 9.51
CA LEU A 82 -2.47 1.51 9.17
C LEU A 82 -3.08 0.16 9.55
N PHE A 83 -3.00 -0.81 8.65
CA PHE A 83 -3.27 -2.20 8.96
C PHE A 83 -2.27 -2.73 9.98
N SER A 84 -2.78 -3.49 10.95
CA SER A 84 -1.97 -4.10 11.99
C SER A 84 -2.52 -5.48 12.37
N GLY A 85 -1.65 -6.30 12.98
CA GLY A 85 -2.06 -7.56 13.61
C GLY A 85 -3.13 -7.36 14.68
N ALA A 86 -3.20 -6.16 15.27
CA ALA A 86 -4.01 -5.80 16.42
C ALA A 86 -5.33 -5.07 16.09
N GLY A 87 -5.76 -5.05 14.82
CA GLY A 87 -7.04 -4.45 14.43
C GLY A 87 -6.92 -3.03 13.88
N GLY A 88 -5.71 -2.60 13.56
CA GLY A 88 -5.40 -1.29 13.00
C GLY A 88 -4.57 -0.44 13.94
N ARG A 89 -4.00 0.63 13.39
CA ARG A 89 -3.32 1.70 14.12
C ARG A 89 -3.68 3.00 13.44
N LEU A 90 -4.36 3.89 14.16
CA LEU A 90 -4.69 5.21 13.65
C LEU A 90 -3.75 6.25 14.26
N ILE A 91 -3.24 7.15 13.42
CA ILE A 91 -2.37 8.27 13.82
C ILE A 91 -2.95 9.56 13.27
N LEU A 92 -3.14 10.55 14.15
CA LEU A 92 -3.57 11.90 13.80
C LEU A 92 -2.37 12.85 13.86
N TYR A 93 -2.09 13.49 12.74
CA TYR A 93 -1.14 14.60 12.62
C TYR A 93 -1.93 15.90 12.59
N ARG A 94 -1.60 16.83 13.48
CA ARG A 94 -2.17 18.18 13.49
C ARG A 94 -1.06 19.21 13.25
N PRO A 95 -1.32 20.28 12.47
CA PRO A 95 -0.36 21.36 12.28
C PRO A 95 0.26 21.86 13.59
N GLY A 96 1.60 21.87 13.63
CA GLY A 96 2.37 22.35 14.79
C GLY A 96 2.24 21.51 16.07
N LYS A 97 1.69 20.29 16.00
CA LYS A 97 1.57 19.37 17.15
C LYS A 97 2.31 18.05 16.89
N PRO A 98 2.82 17.38 17.93
CA PRO A 98 3.28 16.01 17.81
C PRO A 98 2.15 15.08 17.31
N PRO A 99 2.49 14.00 16.59
CA PRO A 99 1.51 13.00 16.17
C PRO A 99 0.82 12.39 17.40
N THR A 100 -0.49 12.20 17.29
CA THR A 100 -1.32 11.59 18.33
C THR A 100 -1.70 10.19 17.87
N GLU A 101 -1.23 9.16 18.59
CA GLU A 101 -1.67 7.79 18.35
C GLU A 101 -3.01 7.53 19.03
N ALA A 102 -3.93 6.89 18.31
CA ALA A 102 -5.17 6.43 18.87
C ALA A 102 -4.92 5.28 19.88
N PRO A 103 -5.80 5.11 20.90
CA PRO A 103 -5.79 3.92 21.72
C PRO A 103 -5.90 2.65 20.87
N GLN A 104 -5.28 1.56 21.34
CA GLN A 104 -5.35 0.27 20.66
C GLN A 104 -6.77 -0.30 20.72
N VAL A 105 -7.15 -1.06 19.68
CA VAL A 105 -8.41 -1.83 19.70
C VAL A 105 -8.42 -2.73 20.93
N PRO A 106 -9.56 -2.88 21.64
CA PRO A 106 -9.65 -3.73 22.81
C PRO A 106 -9.07 -5.13 22.58
N VAL A 107 -8.32 -5.65 23.56
CA VAL A 107 -7.59 -6.92 23.44
C VAL A 107 -8.50 -8.09 23.04
N VAL A 108 -9.79 -8.04 23.38
CA VAL A 108 -10.79 -9.04 22.99
C VAL A 108 -10.87 -9.25 21.47
N TYR A 109 -10.65 -8.21 20.66
CA TYR A 109 -10.52 -8.35 19.21
C TYR A 109 -9.38 -9.31 18.83
N GLN A 110 -8.20 -9.13 19.44
CA GLN A 110 -7.03 -9.95 19.16
C GLN A 110 -7.23 -11.39 19.64
N LEU A 111 -7.97 -11.58 20.73
CA LEU A 111 -8.30 -12.91 21.22
C LEU A 111 -9.26 -13.64 20.27
N LEU A 112 -10.34 -12.99 19.83
CA LEU A 112 -11.27 -13.54 18.83
C LEU A 112 -10.53 -13.85 17.52
N LYS A 113 -9.72 -12.91 17.03
CA LYS A 113 -8.90 -13.09 15.83
C LYS A 113 -7.96 -14.28 15.97
N SER A 114 -7.28 -14.41 17.11
CA SER A 114 -6.34 -15.51 17.38
C SER A 114 -7.03 -16.87 17.29
N VAL A 115 -8.21 -17.03 17.89
CA VAL A 115 -8.97 -18.29 17.81
C VAL A 115 -9.46 -18.53 16.39
N GLY A 116 -10.01 -17.53 15.71
CA GLY A 116 -10.46 -17.68 14.31
C GLY A 116 -9.32 -18.06 13.36
N HIS A 117 -8.17 -17.38 13.46
CA HIS A 117 -6.97 -17.68 12.70
C HIS A 117 -6.42 -19.07 13.01
N SER A 118 -6.61 -19.57 14.23
CA SER A 118 -6.11 -20.91 14.58
C SER A 118 -6.73 -22.02 13.75
N THR A 119 -8.00 -21.87 13.35
CA THR A 119 -8.67 -22.79 12.43
C THR A 119 -8.15 -22.65 11.00
N MET A 120 -7.95 -21.42 10.52
CA MET A 120 -7.42 -21.19 9.17
C MET A 120 -5.98 -21.69 9.02
N ALA A 121 -5.15 -21.49 10.06
CA ALA A 121 -3.78 -21.99 10.10
C ALA A 121 -3.70 -23.51 9.94
N LEU A 122 -4.72 -24.27 10.36
CA LEU A 122 -4.74 -25.71 10.14
C LEU A 122 -4.85 -26.06 8.66
N ALA A 123 -5.65 -25.34 7.88
CA ALA A 123 -5.72 -25.55 6.43
C ALA A 123 -4.35 -25.32 5.77
N GLU A 124 -3.58 -24.34 6.23
CA GLU A 124 -2.22 -24.07 5.75
C GLU A 124 -1.21 -25.15 6.19
N VAL A 125 -1.33 -25.67 7.41
CA VAL A 125 -0.47 -26.76 7.91
C VAL A 125 -0.72 -28.06 7.14
N VAL A 126 -1.98 -28.34 6.78
CA VAL A 126 -2.34 -29.63 6.18
C VAL A 126 -2.39 -29.60 4.66
N GLY A 127 -2.69 -28.45 4.05
CA GLY A 127 -2.96 -28.29 2.62
C GLY A 127 -1.93 -28.95 1.70
N PRO A 128 -0.61 -28.73 1.92
CA PRO A 128 0.44 -29.34 1.11
C PRO A 128 0.50 -30.88 1.17
N TYR A 129 -0.13 -31.50 2.17
CA TYR A 129 -0.01 -32.92 2.50
C TYR A 129 -1.34 -33.68 2.34
N VAL A 130 -2.40 -33.01 1.87
CA VAL A 130 -3.72 -33.63 1.65
C VAL A 130 -3.58 -34.80 0.67
N ASN A 131 -4.15 -35.95 1.04
CA ASN A 131 -4.11 -37.20 0.28
C ASN A 131 -2.69 -37.68 -0.10
N ASN A 132 -1.67 -37.25 0.64
CA ASN A 132 -0.29 -37.70 0.49
C ASN A 132 0.15 -38.44 1.77
N PRO A 133 -0.25 -39.70 1.97
CA PRO A 133 0.04 -40.42 3.22
C PRO A 133 1.52 -40.72 3.40
N ASP A 134 2.35 -40.70 2.36
CA ASP A 134 3.78 -41.04 2.47
C ASP A 134 4.60 -39.88 3.06
N ASP A 135 4.15 -38.64 2.88
CA ASP A 135 4.79 -37.47 3.46
C ASP A 135 4.31 -37.24 4.91
N LYS A 136 5.23 -37.45 5.85
CA LYS A 136 4.99 -37.27 7.30
C LYS A 136 5.54 -35.95 7.85
N ALA A 137 6.08 -35.06 7.01
CA ALA A 137 6.75 -33.83 7.47
C ALA A 137 5.82 -32.88 8.26
N TRP A 138 4.51 -32.95 8.02
CA TRP A 138 3.52 -32.15 8.74
C TRP A 138 3.35 -32.53 10.23
N ARG A 139 3.72 -33.74 10.64
CA ARG A 139 3.40 -34.28 11.98
C ARG A 139 4.02 -33.43 13.10
N GLY A 140 5.27 -33.00 12.93
CA GLY A 140 5.97 -32.20 13.94
C GLY A 140 5.31 -30.84 14.16
N SER A 141 5.05 -30.10 13.07
CA SER A 141 4.34 -28.82 13.12
C SER A 141 2.93 -28.97 13.69
N MET A 142 2.21 -30.03 13.32
CA MET A 142 0.88 -30.34 13.82
C MET A 142 0.88 -30.58 15.34
N GLN A 143 1.78 -31.42 15.86
CA GLN A 143 1.89 -31.69 17.30
C GLN A 143 2.24 -30.43 18.10
N ALA A 144 3.18 -29.63 17.60
CA ALA A 144 3.56 -28.38 18.24
C ALA A 144 2.37 -27.40 18.29
N TYR A 145 1.59 -27.30 17.20
CA TYR A 145 0.44 -26.41 17.16
C TYR A 145 -0.73 -26.91 18.01
N ARG A 146 -0.95 -28.23 18.06
CA ARG A 146 -1.91 -28.87 18.95
C ARG A 146 -1.69 -28.53 20.42
N SER A 147 -0.44 -28.59 20.89
CA SER A 147 -0.09 -28.20 22.27
C SER A 147 -0.39 -26.72 22.56
N ARG A 148 -0.16 -25.82 21.59
CA ARG A 148 -0.51 -24.41 21.72
C ARG A 148 -2.02 -24.20 21.79
N MET A 149 -2.80 -24.93 20.98
CA MET A 149 -4.27 -24.88 21.05
C MET A 149 -4.82 -25.40 22.37
N GLN A 150 -4.23 -26.48 22.92
CA GLN A 150 -4.61 -26.98 24.24
C GLN A 150 -4.36 -25.92 25.32
N SER A 151 -3.19 -25.27 25.30
CA SER A 151 -2.89 -24.19 26.24
C SER A 151 -3.87 -23.03 26.13
N ALA A 152 -4.27 -22.66 24.91
CA ALA A 152 -5.30 -21.63 24.69
C ALA A 152 -6.68 -22.05 25.19
N LEU A 153 -7.05 -23.32 25.02
CA LEU A 153 -8.31 -23.89 25.51
C LEU A 153 -8.37 -23.88 27.04
N ASP A 154 -7.28 -24.26 27.71
CA ASP A 154 -7.17 -24.34 29.16
C ASP A 154 -7.19 -22.93 29.80
N GLY A 155 -6.57 -21.95 29.14
CA GLY A 155 -6.51 -20.56 29.60
C GLY A 155 -7.71 -19.69 29.22
N LEU A 156 -8.67 -20.20 28.43
CA LEU A 156 -9.74 -19.38 27.83
C LEU A 156 -10.58 -18.63 28.87
N ASP A 157 -10.82 -19.23 30.03
CA ASP A 157 -11.62 -18.63 31.10
C ASP A 157 -10.92 -17.50 31.86
N ALA A 158 -9.59 -17.42 31.76
CA ALA A 158 -8.81 -16.33 32.34
C ALA A 158 -8.78 -15.09 31.43
N THR A 159 -9.37 -15.15 30.23
CA THR A 159 -9.40 -14.04 29.29
C THR A 159 -10.55 -13.06 29.57
N PRO A 160 -10.44 -11.80 29.14
CA PRO A 160 -11.54 -10.83 29.24
C PRO A 160 -12.70 -11.07 28.24
N MET A 161 -12.75 -12.22 27.55
CA MET A 161 -13.86 -12.54 26.65
C MET A 161 -15.17 -12.72 27.44
N GLN A 162 -16.26 -12.22 26.86
CA GLN A 162 -17.62 -12.43 27.37
C GLN A 162 -17.98 -13.93 27.37
N ALA A 163 -18.88 -14.34 28.26
CA ALA A 163 -19.15 -15.76 28.51
C ALA A 163 -19.67 -16.50 27.27
N ASP A 164 -20.63 -15.92 26.56
CA ASP A 164 -21.17 -16.44 25.31
C ASP A 164 -20.11 -16.54 24.19
N TRP A 165 -19.17 -15.59 24.15
CA TRP A 165 -18.06 -15.64 23.21
C TRP A 165 -17.08 -16.74 23.56
N ARG A 166 -16.79 -16.95 24.86
CA ARG A 166 -15.92 -18.03 25.33
C ARG A 166 -16.49 -19.40 24.94
N ASP A 167 -17.79 -19.63 25.08
CA ASP A 167 -18.38 -20.94 24.73
C ASP A 167 -18.22 -21.28 23.24
N ASN A 168 -18.45 -20.31 22.35
CA ASN A 168 -18.23 -20.48 20.91
C ASN A 168 -16.74 -20.73 20.60
N ASN A 169 -15.84 -19.93 21.20
CA ASN A 169 -14.40 -20.08 20.99
C ASN A 169 -13.84 -21.39 21.56
N ARG A 170 -14.41 -21.88 22.67
CA ARG A 170 -14.12 -23.20 23.22
C ARG A 170 -14.49 -24.31 22.25
N ALA A 171 -15.67 -24.20 21.62
CA ALA A 171 -16.09 -25.16 20.60
C ALA A 171 -15.13 -25.16 19.40
N ILE A 172 -14.69 -23.98 18.93
CA ILE A 172 -13.70 -23.86 17.86
C ILE A 172 -12.39 -24.58 18.23
N LEU A 173 -11.82 -24.29 19.39
CA LEU A 173 -10.55 -24.88 19.84
C LEU A 173 -10.65 -26.39 20.03
N LYS A 174 -11.73 -26.89 20.64
CA LYS A 174 -11.98 -28.33 20.79
C LYS A 174 -12.09 -29.02 19.43
N ASN A 175 -12.81 -28.43 18.49
CA ASN A 175 -12.95 -28.97 17.13
C ASN A 175 -11.61 -28.98 16.39
N ASN A 176 -10.79 -27.93 16.53
CA ASN A 176 -9.44 -27.90 15.97
C ASN A 176 -8.59 -29.05 16.54
N ILE A 177 -8.58 -29.22 17.87
CA ILE A 177 -7.80 -30.29 18.53
C ILE A 177 -8.26 -31.67 18.07
N ALA A 178 -9.57 -31.90 18.01
CA ALA A 178 -10.12 -33.17 17.53
C ALA A 178 -9.68 -33.49 16.09
N PHE A 179 -9.71 -32.50 15.19
CA PHE A 179 -9.22 -32.67 13.82
C PHE A 179 -7.73 -33.00 13.77
N MET A 180 -6.91 -32.29 14.54
CA MET A 180 -5.47 -32.57 14.62
C MET A 180 -5.20 -33.99 15.14
N ASP A 181 -5.92 -34.42 16.16
CA ASP A 181 -5.80 -35.76 16.75
C ASP A 181 -6.24 -36.86 15.77
N GLU A 182 -7.31 -36.64 15.01
CA GLU A 182 -7.75 -37.55 13.95
C GLU A 182 -6.67 -37.73 12.88
N CYS A 183 -6.12 -36.62 12.34
CA CYS A 183 -5.04 -36.69 11.36
C CYS A 183 -3.80 -37.39 11.93
N LEU A 184 -3.36 -37.02 13.14
CA LEU A 184 -2.18 -37.59 13.79
C LEU A 184 -2.32 -39.09 14.04
N THR A 185 -3.52 -39.55 14.42
CA THR A 185 -3.83 -40.97 14.66
C THR A 185 -3.89 -41.74 13.35
N ALA A 186 -4.58 -41.23 12.34
CA ALA A 186 -4.63 -41.84 11.01
C ALA A 186 -3.26 -41.84 10.32
N GLY A 187 -2.38 -40.92 10.70
CA GLY A 187 -1.11 -40.68 10.01
C GLY A 187 -1.30 -40.12 8.61
N ALA A 188 -2.47 -39.60 8.26
CA ALA A 188 -2.80 -39.06 6.96
C ALA A 188 -3.77 -37.89 7.10
N ILE A 189 -3.91 -37.09 6.04
CA ILE A 189 -4.86 -35.99 5.96
C ILE A 189 -5.79 -36.27 4.76
N PRO A 190 -6.90 -37.00 4.96
CA PRO A 190 -7.90 -37.18 3.91
C PRO A 190 -8.59 -35.85 3.61
N PHE A 191 -8.80 -35.54 2.32
CA PHE A 191 -9.56 -34.35 1.94
C PHE A 191 -10.97 -34.32 2.55
N ALA A 192 -11.64 -35.48 2.63
CA ALA A 192 -12.98 -35.59 3.22
C ALA A 192 -13.00 -35.16 4.71
N THR A 193 -11.96 -35.50 5.47
CA THR A 193 -11.81 -35.07 6.87
C THR A 193 -11.61 -33.55 6.96
N LEU A 194 -10.77 -32.98 6.10
CA LEU A 194 -10.56 -31.52 6.03
C LEU A 194 -11.84 -30.77 5.63
N GLU A 195 -12.58 -31.28 4.65
CA GLU A 195 -13.83 -30.69 4.19
C GLU A 195 -14.91 -30.73 5.28
N ALA A 196 -15.08 -31.87 5.96
CA ALA A 196 -16.03 -32.02 7.06
C ALA A 196 -15.67 -31.11 8.24
N PHE A 197 -14.37 -31.00 8.56
CA PHE A 197 -13.86 -30.06 9.55
C PHE A 197 -14.20 -28.60 9.18
N GLY A 198 -13.95 -28.20 7.93
CA GLY A 198 -14.29 -26.88 7.42
C GLY A 198 -15.79 -26.56 7.56
N LYS A 199 -16.66 -27.47 7.11
CA LYS A 199 -18.13 -27.35 7.23
C LYS A 199 -18.58 -27.21 8.69
N LYS A 200 -17.97 -27.99 9.60
CA LYS A 200 -18.27 -27.92 11.04
C LYS A 200 -17.85 -26.59 11.68
N GLN A 201 -16.71 -26.04 11.27
CA GLN A 201 -16.17 -24.80 11.83
C GLN A 201 -16.83 -23.53 11.28
N ALA A 202 -17.27 -23.54 10.01
CA ALA A 202 -17.81 -22.38 9.32
C ALA A 202 -18.83 -21.55 10.13
N PRO A 203 -19.91 -22.11 10.71
CA PRO A 203 -20.88 -21.32 11.47
C PRO A 203 -20.31 -20.75 12.79
N LEU A 204 -19.35 -21.42 13.42
CA LEU A 204 -18.70 -20.94 14.65
C LEU A 204 -17.74 -19.78 14.33
N LEU A 205 -16.99 -19.92 13.23
CA LEU A 205 -16.10 -18.87 12.72
C LEU A 205 -16.89 -17.64 12.29
N ALA A 206 -18.04 -17.80 11.63
CA ALA A 206 -18.89 -16.69 11.23
C ALA A 206 -19.30 -15.80 12.41
N ARG A 207 -19.72 -16.40 13.54
CA ARG A 207 -20.06 -15.67 14.77
C ARG A 207 -18.84 -14.97 15.36
N ASN A 208 -17.71 -15.68 15.42
CA ASN A 208 -16.46 -15.14 15.95
C ASN A 208 -15.97 -13.92 15.14
N VAL A 209 -16.05 -14.00 13.81
CA VAL A 209 -15.73 -12.87 12.91
C VAL A 209 -16.68 -11.71 13.13
N ALA A 210 -17.99 -11.96 13.30
CA ALA A 210 -18.96 -10.90 13.55
C ALA A 210 -18.64 -10.12 14.84
N TRP A 211 -18.31 -10.81 15.94
CA TRP A 211 -17.91 -10.14 17.20
C TRP A 211 -16.60 -9.38 17.08
N ALA A 212 -15.62 -9.92 16.34
CA ALA A 212 -14.36 -9.22 16.09
C ALA A 212 -14.61 -7.94 15.28
N ALA A 213 -15.43 -8.01 14.23
CA ALA A 213 -15.81 -6.86 13.41
C ALA A 213 -16.54 -5.80 14.25
N GLN A 214 -17.53 -6.18 15.06
CA GLN A 214 -18.24 -5.28 15.96
C GLN A 214 -17.30 -4.56 16.92
N THR A 215 -16.38 -5.30 17.55
CA THR A 215 -15.38 -4.75 18.48
C THR A 215 -14.48 -3.73 17.79
N GLN A 216 -13.95 -4.08 16.61
CA GLN A 216 -13.04 -3.21 15.86
C GLN A 216 -13.75 -1.94 15.35
N VAL A 217 -14.95 -2.10 14.80
CA VAL A 217 -15.74 -0.98 14.24
C VAL A 217 -16.18 -0.03 15.35
N ALA A 218 -16.73 -0.54 16.45
CA ALA A 218 -17.16 0.32 17.57
C ALA A 218 -16.02 1.16 18.12
N HIS A 219 -14.83 0.56 18.26
CA HIS A 219 -13.61 1.25 18.68
C HIS A 219 -13.23 2.38 17.73
N TRP A 220 -13.08 2.09 16.43
CA TRP A 220 -12.65 3.10 15.47
C TRP A 220 -13.71 4.18 15.22
N MET A 221 -14.99 3.84 15.25
CA MET A 221 -16.07 4.83 15.19
C MET A 221 -15.98 5.83 16.35
N THR A 222 -15.68 5.36 17.57
CA THR A 222 -15.47 6.23 18.74
C THR A 222 -14.28 7.16 18.55
N VAL A 223 -13.11 6.62 18.17
CA VAL A 223 -11.89 7.42 17.91
C VAL A 223 -12.14 8.48 16.83
N MET A 224 -12.81 8.11 15.74
CA MET A 224 -13.07 9.03 14.64
C MET A 224 -14.09 10.13 15.02
N ALA A 225 -15.10 9.81 15.84
CA ALA A 225 -16.03 10.81 16.35
C ALA A 225 -15.33 11.83 17.27
N ASP A 226 -14.45 11.36 18.14
CA ASP A 226 -13.66 12.22 19.04
C ASP A 226 -12.71 13.12 18.25
N TRP A 227 -11.97 12.56 17.28
CA TRP A 227 -11.07 13.34 16.44
C TRP A 227 -11.80 14.34 15.55
N LYS A 228 -12.96 13.98 14.99
CA LYS A 228 -13.78 14.93 14.23
C LYS A 228 -14.23 16.10 15.11
N THR A 229 -14.67 15.82 16.33
CA THR A 229 -15.04 16.85 17.31
C THR A 229 -13.83 17.73 17.66
N GLN A 230 -12.66 17.13 17.90
CA GLN A 230 -11.44 17.84 18.23
C GLN A 230 -10.93 18.73 17.09
N LEU A 231 -11.05 18.29 15.84
CA LEU A 231 -10.61 19.04 14.66
C LEU A 231 -11.58 20.17 14.30
N GLY A 232 -12.87 20.02 14.61
CA GLY A 232 -13.88 21.05 14.33
C GLY A 232 -13.86 21.47 12.85
N ALA A 233 -13.71 22.77 12.60
CA ALA A 233 -13.66 23.32 11.24
C ALA A 233 -12.46 22.81 10.40
N ASP A 234 -11.38 22.34 11.04
CA ASP A 234 -10.24 21.78 10.30
C ASP A 234 -10.54 20.39 9.70
N TRP A 235 -11.65 19.75 10.09
CA TRP A 235 -12.08 18.46 9.53
C TRP A 235 -12.27 18.50 8.00
N ASP A 236 -12.82 19.59 7.48
CA ASP A 236 -13.17 19.70 6.06
C ASP A 236 -11.93 19.79 5.16
N LYS A 237 -10.80 20.25 5.70
CA LYS A 237 -9.50 20.27 5.02
C LYS A 237 -8.56 19.14 5.44
N THR A 238 -9.04 18.19 6.25
CA THR A 238 -8.25 17.05 6.71
C THR A 238 -8.08 16.03 5.60
N TYR A 239 -6.86 15.51 5.44
CA TYR A 239 -6.57 14.35 4.60
C TYR A 239 -6.63 13.04 5.41
N GLY A 240 -7.06 11.96 4.77
CA GLY A 240 -7.12 10.62 5.32
C GLY A 240 -6.50 9.62 4.35
N ALA A 241 -5.78 8.63 4.87
CA ALA A 241 -5.32 7.50 4.08
C ALA A 241 -5.39 6.21 4.88
N SER A 242 -5.77 5.10 4.22
CA SER A 242 -5.64 3.75 4.75
C SER A 242 -4.85 2.89 3.78
N ASN A 243 -4.06 1.93 4.28
CA ASN A 243 -3.45 0.94 3.39
C ASN A 243 -4.32 -0.31 3.22
N THR A 244 -4.07 -1.08 2.17
CA THR A 244 -4.67 -2.39 1.93
C THR A 244 -3.75 -3.29 1.11
N ILE A 245 -4.02 -4.60 1.11
CA ILE A 245 -3.47 -5.55 0.15
C ILE A 245 -4.59 -6.08 -0.75
N TYR A 246 -4.23 -6.76 -1.84
CA TYR A 246 -5.18 -7.31 -2.82
C TYR A 246 -6.37 -8.05 -2.18
N VAL A 247 -6.10 -8.96 -1.24
CA VAL A 247 -7.13 -9.82 -0.62
C VAL A 247 -8.04 -9.08 0.37
N ALA A 248 -7.64 -7.91 0.86
CA ALA A 248 -8.35 -7.16 1.90
C ALA A 248 -8.90 -5.81 1.41
N ARG A 249 -8.75 -5.49 0.12
CA ARG A 249 -9.24 -4.23 -0.45
C ARG A 249 -10.77 -4.20 -0.49
N GLN A 250 -11.39 -5.32 -0.86
CA GLN A 250 -12.85 -5.43 -0.84
C GLN A 250 -13.34 -5.42 0.61
N ASN A 251 -14.31 -4.55 0.91
CA ASN A 251 -14.87 -4.40 2.26
C ASN A 251 -13.81 -4.08 3.35
N ASN A 252 -12.80 -3.27 3.00
CA ASN A 252 -11.75 -2.86 3.92
C ASN A 252 -12.35 -2.11 5.14
N VAL A 253 -12.21 -2.68 6.34
CA VAL A 253 -12.87 -2.18 7.56
C VAL A 253 -12.42 -0.77 7.94
N ILE A 254 -11.11 -0.52 7.97
CA ILE A 254 -10.56 0.79 8.40
C ILE A 254 -10.97 1.87 7.41
N PHE A 255 -10.82 1.61 6.10
CA PHE A 255 -11.23 2.56 5.08
C PHE A 255 -12.74 2.82 5.10
N SER A 256 -13.56 1.79 5.35
CA SER A 256 -15.01 1.95 5.46
C SER A 256 -15.41 2.84 6.64
N VAL A 257 -14.75 2.70 7.79
CA VAL A 257 -14.94 3.61 8.93
C VAL A 257 -14.52 5.03 8.55
N LEU A 258 -13.34 5.23 7.95
CA LEU A 258 -12.91 6.56 7.50
C LEU A 258 -13.92 7.18 6.52
N ALA A 259 -14.35 6.42 5.51
CA ALA A 259 -15.31 6.86 4.51
C ALA A 259 -16.65 7.30 5.13
N GLN A 260 -17.12 6.60 6.18
CA GLN A 260 -18.34 6.97 6.90
C GLN A 260 -18.25 8.36 7.55
N PHE A 261 -17.07 8.79 8.01
CA PHE A 261 -16.88 10.11 8.63
C PHE A 261 -16.51 11.22 7.65
N PHE A 262 -15.71 10.89 6.63
CA PHE A 262 -15.25 11.83 5.61
C PHE A 262 -16.32 12.15 4.57
N GLY A 263 -17.21 11.20 4.29
CA GLY A 263 -18.27 11.32 3.30
C GLY A 263 -17.81 10.97 1.87
N PRO A 264 -18.77 10.74 0.95
CA PRO A 264 -18.50 10.27 -0.40
C PRO A 264 -17.64 11.25 -1.22
N ASP A 265 -17.85 12.56 -1.07
CA ASP A 265 -17.11 13.58 -1.84
C ASP A 265 -15.61 13.64 -1.50
N ALA A 266 -15.22 13.08 -0.36
CA ALA A 266 -13.83 12.98 0.06
C ALA A 266 -13.09 11.81 -0.60
N ILE A 267 -13.78 10.77 -1.08
CA ILE A 267 -13.16 9.58 -1.67
C ILE A 267 -12.35 9.97 -2.91
N ASN A 268 -11.09 9.51 -2.99
CA ASN A 268 -10.12 9.90 -4.03
C ASN A 268 -9.87 11.41 -4.12
N SER A 269 -10.34 12.20 -3.14
CA SER A 269 -10.15 13.64 -3.06
C SER A 269 -9.24 13.98 -1.90
N ARG A 270 -9.69 13.70 -0.69
CA ARG A 270 -8.91 13.86 0.54
C ARG A 270 -8.93 12.60 1.41
N LEU A 271 -9.53 11.51 0.93
CA LEU A 271 -9.50 10.19 1.54
C LEU A 271 -8.99 9.16 0.51
N MET A 272 -7.87 8.50 0.81
CA MET A 272 -7.19 7.56 -0.10
C MET A 272 -7.15 6.14 0.47
N LEU A 273 -7.36 5.15 -0.40
CA LEU A 273 -7.02 3.76 -0.13
C LEU A 273 -5.76 3.43 -0.93
N ILE A 274 -4.67 3.09 -0.24
CA ILE A 274 -3.35 2.88 -0.84
C ILE A 274 -3.04 1.38 -0.82
N GLU A 275 -2.90 0.77 -1.99
CA GLU A 275 -2.50 -0.64 -2.08
C GLU A 275 -0.99 -0.78 -1.78
N THR A 276 -0.63 -1.69 -0.87
CA THR A 276 0.73 -2.01 -0.47
C THR A 276 1.05 -3.48 -0.77
N ILE A 277 2.34 -3.81 -0.94
CA ILE A 277 2.78 -5.20 -1.14
C ILE A 277 2.65 -6.05 0.13
N SER A 278 2.84 -5.43 1.30
CA SER A 278 2.81 -6.08 2.60
C SER A 278 1.53 -5.73 3.36
N PHE A 279 1.10 -6.65 4.23
CA PHE A 279 -0.08 -6.45 5.09
C PHE A 279 0.09 -5.22 6.01
N THR A 280 1.29 -5.04 6.57
CA THR A 280 1.65 -3.86 7.36
C THR A 280 2.56 -2.93 6.57
N THR A 281 2.48 -1.64 6.88
CA THR A 281 3.33 -0.57 6.32
C THR A 281 3.78 0.36 7.45
N THR A 282 4.76 1.23 7.20
CA THR A 282 5.19 2.21 8.18
C THR A 282 4.41 3.54 8.03
N PRO A 283 4.32 4.35 9.10
CA PRO A 283 3.76 5.70 8.97
C PRO A 283 4.51 6.57 7.96
N SER A 284 5.82 6.36 7.80
CA SER A 284 6.65 7.10 6.84
C SER A 284 6.23 6.78 5.40
N ASP A 285 6.15 5.50 5.04
CA ASP A 285 5.78 5.08 3.68
C ASP A 285 4.37 5.56 3.31
N MET A 286 3.45 5.54 4.29
CA MET A 286 2.08 6.04 4.11
C MET A 286 2.02 7.56 3.93
N LEU A 287 2.80 8.32 4.70
CA LEU A 287 2.90 9.77 4.51
C LEU A 287 3.53 10.11 3.16
N GLU A 288 4.61 9.43 2.80
CA GLU A 288 5.26 9.61 1.51
C GLU A 288 4.28 9.36 0.37
N SER A 289 3.56 8.24 0.40
CA SER A 289 2.57 7.89 -0.62
C SER A 289 1.42 8.91 -0.70
N LEU A 290 0.83 9.29 0.44
CA LEU A 290 -0.25 10.27 0.48
C LEU A 290 0.20 11.64 -0.03
N THR A 291 1.35 12.11 0.44
CA THR A 291 1.86 13.45 0.09
C THR A 291 2.35 13.51 -1.36
N ARG A 292 2.85 12.40 -1.89
CA ARG A 292 3.15 12.25 -3.32
C ARG A 292 1.90 12.40 -4.17
N ILE A 293 0.81 11.71 -3.83
CA ILE A 293 -0.49 11.85 -4.54
C ILE A 293 -0.94 13.33 -4.51
N ILE A 294 -0.88 13.98 -3.35
CA ILE A 294 -1.29 15.39 -3.22
C ILE A 294 -0.40 16.33 -4.05
N ALA A 295 0.92 16.09 -4.06
CA ALA A 295 1.88 16.90 -4.78
C ALA A 295 1.74 16.75 -6.30
N ASP A 296 1.61 15.53 -6.81
CA ASP A 296 1.53 15.27 -8.25
C ASP A 296 0.28 15.90 -8.87
N ARG A 297 -0.81 16.08 -8.11
CA ARG A 297 -1.99 16.82 -8.58
C ARG A 297 -1.71 18.27 -8.97
N SER A 298 -0.71 18.90 -8.33
CA SER A 298 -0.25 20.23 -8.74
C SER A 298 0.40 20.22 -10.12
N VAL A 299 1.13 19.15 -10.46
CA VAL A 299 1.67 18.91 -11.82
C VAL A 299 0.52 18.72 -12.80
N GLY A 300 -0.48 17.91 -12.44
CA GLY A 300 -1.70 17.71 -13.24
C GLY A 300 -2.40 19.03 -13.59
N ALA A 301 -2.63 19.89 -12.59
CA ALA A 301 -3.23 21.19 -12.80
C ALA A 301 -2.34 22.13 -13.64
N LEU A 302 -1.04 22.21 -13.33
CA LEU A 302 -0.13 23.17 -13.96
C LEU A 302 0.12 22.86 -15.44
N PHE A 303 0.37 21.59 -15.77
CA PHE A 303 0.77 21.20 -17.12
C PHE A 303 -0.41 20.78 -18.01
N PHE A 304 -1.49 20.27 -17.41
CA PHE A 304 -2.60 19.67 -18.17
C PHE A 304 -3.96 20.29 -17.84
N GLY A 305 -4.03 21.28 -16.95
CA GLY A 305 -5.28 21.93 -16.56
C GLY A 305 -6.24 21.02 -15.79
N SER A 306 -5.78 19.87 -15.29
CA SER A 306 -6.61 18.88 -14.60
C SER A 306 -5.94 18.44 -13.30
N TYR A 307 -6.47 18.93 -12.17
CA TYR A 307 -5.92 18.65 -10.84
C TYR A 307 -5.82 17.16 -10.53
N HIS A 308 -6.79 16.35 -10.97
CA HIS A 308 -6.83 14.92 -10.67
C HIS A 308 -6.21 14.02 -11.75
N LEU A 309 -5.61 14.58 -12.81
CA LEU A 309 -5.04 13.76 -13.89
C LEU A 309 -3.95 12.81 -13.38
N MET A 310 -3.07 13.29 -12.49
CA MET A 310 -1.93 12.51 -12.00
C MET A 310 -2.31 11.43 -10.96
N ASP A 311 -3.60 11.30 -10.63
CA ASP A 311 -4.11 10.15 -9.88
C ASP A 311 -4.28 8.91 -10.79
N TYR A 312 -4.07 9.06 -12.11
CA TYR A 312 -4.26 8.05 -13.14
C TYR A 312 -2.96 7.82 -13.90
N GLU A 313 -2.87 6.67 -14.58
CA GLU A 313 -1.78 6.42 -15.53
C GLU A 313 -1.79 7.51 -16.62
N LEU A 314 -0.76 8.35 -16.64
CA LEU A 314 -0.65 9.49 -17.55
C LEU A 314 -0.72 9.06 -19.01
N MET A 315 -0.14 7.90 -19.33
CA MET A 315 -0.19 7.32 -20.67
C MET A 315 -1.52 6.59 -20.97
N GLY A 316 -2.43 6.47 -19.99
CA GLY A 316 -3.53 5.51 -20.04
C GLY A 316 -4.53 5.74 -21.17
N GLY A 317 -4.80 7.01 -21.50
CA GLY A 317 -5.66 7.39 -22.63
C GLY A 317 -5.06 6.96 -23.97
N ASP A 318 -3.83 7.41 -24.26
CA ASP A 318 -3.13 7.11 -25.51
C ASP A 318 -2.79 5.62 -25.64
N ALA A 319 -2.44 4.97 -24.52
CA ALA A 319 -2.22 3.53 -24.47
C ALA A 319 -3.49 2.77 -24.86
N ARG A 320 -4.68 3.26 -24.50
CA ARG A 320 -5.95 2.67 -24.92
C ARG A 320 -6.09 2.68 -26.44
N GLU A 321 -5.85 3.82 -27.07
CA GLU A 321 -5.91 3.96 -28.53
C GLU A 321 -4.89 3.08 -29.22
N ALA A 322 -3.66 3.03 -28.69
CA ALA A 322 -2.61 2.15 -29.17
C ALA A 322 -3.02 0.67 -29.07
N ILE A 323 -3.62 0.22 -27.96
CA ILE A 323 -4.11 -1.15 -27.81
C ILE A 323 -5.22 -1.45 -28.81
N ILE A 324 -6.16 -0.53 -29.05
CA ILE A 324 -7.21 -0.68 -30.07
C ILE A 324 -6.57 -0.88 -31.46
N ALA A 325 -5.60 -0.05 -31.82
CA ALA A 325 -4.90 -0.16 -33.10
C ALA A 325 -4.13 -1.49 -33.23
N GLU A 326 -3.42 -1.91 -32.18
CA GLU A 326 -2.63 -3.14 -32.17
C GLU A 326 -3.51 -4.40 -32.18
N THR A 327 -4.65 -4.40 -31.50
CA THR A 327 -5.61 -5.52 -31.51
C THR A 327 -6.25 -5.67 -32.88
N LYS A 328 -6.63 -4.56 -33.54
CA LYS A 328 -7.12 -4.55 -34.92
C LYS A 328 -6.14 -5.18 -35.91
N LYS A 329 -4.85 -4.81 -35.83
CA LYS A 329 -3.79 -5.40 -36.70
C LYS A 329 -3.65 -6.92 -36.55
N ARG A 330 -4.04 -7.46 -35.39
CA ARG A 330 -3.92 -8.88 -35.04
C ARG A 330 -5.24 -9.65 -35.19
N GLY A 331 -6.33 -9.01 -35.61
CA GLY A 331 -7.65 -9.64 -35.67
C GLY A 331 -8.20 -10.05 -34.29
N ILE A 332 -7.75 -9.40 -33.22
CA ILE A 332 -8.18 -9.68 -31.84
C ILE A 332 -9.32 -8.72 -31.48
N THR A 333 -10.36 -9.22 -30.81
CA THR A 333 -11.42 -8.36 -30.25
C THR A 333 -10.84 -7.54 -29.10
N THR A 334 -10.92 -6.21 -29.20
CA THR A 334 -10.47 -5.32 -28.14
C THR A 334 -11.29 -5.53 -26.87
N PHE A 335 -10.62 -5.79 -25.76
CA PHE A 335 -11.23 -5.88 -24.43
C PHE A 335 -10.46 -4.97 -23.46
N LEU A 336 -11.09 -3.88 -23.03
CA LEU A 336 -10.49 -2.85 -22.18
C LEU A 336 -11.50 -2.40 -21.12
N PRO A 337 -11.05 -2.03 -19.91
CA PRO A 337 -11.96 -1.53 -18.88
C PRO A 337 -12.70 -0.26 -19.34
N PRO A 338 -13.87 0.06 -18.77
CA PRO A 338 -14.52 1.35 -18.99
C PRO A 338 -13.60 2.52 -18.60
N LEU A 339 -13.73 3.66 -19.29
CA LEU A 339 -13.06 4.89 -18.89
C LEU A 339 -13.69 5.42 -17.60
N VAL A 340 -12.84 5.92 -16.71
CA VAL A 340 -13.24 6.58 -15.46
C VAL A 340 -12.80 8.04 -15.57
N PRO A 341 -13.70 9.02 -15.35
CA PRO A 341 -13.33 10.43 -15.44
C PRO A 341 -12.33 10.80 -14.36
N PHE A 342 -11.40 11.70 -14.68
CA PHE A 342 -10.47 12.25 -13.70
C PHE A 342 -11.23 12.88 -12.53
N GLY A 343 -10.80 12.59 -11.31
CA GLY A 343 -11.43 13.10 -10.09
C GLY A 343 -12.67 12.32 -9.64
N SER A 344 -12.93 11.15 -10.22
CA SER A 344 -14.00 10.23 -9.79
C SER A 344 -13.98 10.01 -8.27
N LYS A 345 -15.16 10.11 -7.65
CA LYS A 345 -15.38 9.85 -6.21
C LYS A 345 -15.93 8.44 -5.95
N GLN A 346 -15.85 7.56 -6.95
CA GLN A 346 -16.21 6.16 -6.78
C GLN A 346 -15.33 5.51 -5.73
N TRP A 347 -15.88 4.50 -5.04
CA TRP A 347 -15.09 3.65 -4.17
C TRP A 347 -13.86 3.12 -4.92
N PRO A 348 -12.68 3.09 -4.28
CA PRO A 348 -11.45 2.61 -4.90
C PRO A 348 -11.45 1.09 -5.13
N THR A 349 -12.57 0.41 -4.87
CA THR A 349 -12.76 -1.03 -4.95
C THR A 349 -14.07 -1.38 -5.64
N LEU A 350 -14.34 -2.67 -5.82
CA LEU A 350 -15.48 -3.11 -6.63
C LEU A 350 -16.78 -2.88 -5.86
N ILE A 351 -17.70 -2.13 -6.48
CA ILE A 351 -19.03 -1.84 -5.92
C ILE A 351 -20.18 -2.32 -6.80
N THR A 352 -19.86 -3.02 -7.89
CA THR A 352 -20.87 -3.59 -8.79
C THR A 352 -21.60 -4.74 -8.09
N PRO A 353 -22.93 -4.68 -7.91
CA PRO A 353 -23.70 -5.78 -7.37
C PRO A 353 -23.65 -7.02 -8.28
N GLY A 354 -23.81 -8.21 -7.70
CA GLY A 354 -23.82 -9.48 -8.44
C GLY A 354 -24.64 -10.57 -7.74
N PRO A 355 -24.91 -11.70 -8.40
CA PRO A 355 -25.81 -12.73 -7.90
C PRO A 355 -25.22 -13.65 -6.81
N GLY A 356 -23.96 -13.46 -6.41
CA GLY A 356 -23.27 -14.29 -5.43
C GLY A 356 -23.45 -13.83 -3.97
N PRO A 357 -23.00 -14.65 -2.99
CA PRO A 357 -23.00 -14.28 -1.58
C PRO A 357 -22.12 -13.04 -1.36
N ALA A 358 -22.62 -12.07 -0.59
CA ALA A 358 -21.93 -10.80 -0.31
C ALA A 358 -21.38 -10.74 1.13
N THR A 359 -21.86 -11.61 2.00
CA THR A 359 -21.44 -11.73 3.40
C THR A 359 -21.17 -13.19 3.78
N ILE A 360 -20.43 -13.41 4.87
CA ILE A 360 -20.27 -14.77 5.43
C ILE A 360 -21.62 -15.39 5.80
N ALA A 361 -22.61 -14.58 6.17
CA ALA A 361 -23.94 -15.04 6.54
C ALA A 361 -24.75 -15.58 5.33
N ASP A 362 -24.35 -15.22 4.11
CA ASP A 362 -24.99 -15.66 2.87
C ASP A 362 -24.48 -17.03 2.40
N LEU A 363 -23.37 -17.54 2.96
CA LEU A 363 -22.71 -18.81 2.58
C LEU A 363 -23.43 -20.08 3.12
N LYS A 364 -24.76 -20.02 3.28
CA LYS A 364 -25.55 -21.10 3.91
C LYS A 364 -25.48 -22.44 3.18
#